data_AF-A0A7G5BUR3-F1
#
_entry.id   AF-A0A7G5BUR3-F1
#
_cell.length_a   1.000
_cell.length_b   1.000
_cell.length_c   1.000
_cell.angle_alpha   90.00
_cell.angle_beta   90.00
_cell.angle_gamma   90.00
#
_symmetry.space_group_name_H-M   'P 1'
#
loop_
_entity.id
_entity.type
_entity.pdbx_description
1 polymer ?
#
loop_
_entity_poly.entity_id
_entity_poly.type
_entity_poly.pdbx_seq_one_letter_code
_entity_poly.pdbx_strand_id
1 'polypeptide(L)'
;MYAKWTPINYTVTFNSNGGTAVANQTVSYNSNATAPAAPTRTGYTFGGWYSNTGLTTSFAFTTPITGNTTLYAKWTLNSYTVTFNSNGGSTVSNQTVSHNNTATAPANPTKTGYTFGGWYTNAALSTAFTFTTAITGNTTLYAKWTLNNYTVTFNSNGGSAVASQTVSYNNTATRLPIDEDGRIRSEVGIRTRLYRQRLPSLRRLQETQRYMRSGI
;
A
#
# COMPACT_ATOMS: atom_id res chain seq x y z
N MET A 1 37.79 63.41 -28.86
CA MET A 1 36.62 62.65 -29.38
C MET A 1 36.38 61.48 -28.43
N TYR A 2 35.22 61.38 -27.79
CA TYR A 2 34.88 60.24 -26.94
C TYR A 2 33.98 59.28 -27.72
N ALA A 3 34.29 57.98 -27.69
CA ALA A 3 33.43 56.96 -28.26
C ALA A 3 32.19 56.77 -27.38
N LYS A 4 31.01 56.77 -28.00
CA LYS A 4 29.74 56.43 -27.35
C LYS A 4 29.41 54.97 -27.71
N TRP A 5 29.51 54.08 -26.74
CA TRP A 5 29.14 52.68 -26.91
C TRP A 5 27.69 52.49 -26.48
N THR A 6 26.85 52.01 -27.39
CA THR A 6 25.49 51.57 -27.05
C THR A 6 25.56 50.08 -26.68
N PRO A 7 25.21 49.67 -25.45
CA PRO A 7 25.19 48.26 -25.09
C PRO A 7 24.19 47.51 -25.96
N ILE A 8 24.65 46.43 -26.60
CA ILE A 8 23.75 45.48 -27.27
C ILE A 8 23.21 44.57 -26.18
N ASN A 9 21.89 44.53 -26.03
CA ASN A 9 21.20 43.67 -25.08
C ASN A 9 20.35 42.64 -25.82
N TYR A 10 20.27 41.45 -25.27
CA TYR A 10 19.43 40.37 -25.74
C TYR A 10 18.41 39.95 -24.69
N THR A 11 17.28 39.44 -25.14
CA THR A 11 16.23 38.91 -24.26
C THR A 11 16.41 37.41 -24.08
N VAL A 12 16.40 36.96 -22.83
CA VAL A 12 16.29 35.55 -22.45
C VAL A 12 14.85 35.30 -21.99
N THR A 13 14.13 34.51 -22.79
CA THR A 13 12.74 34.15 -22.54
C THR A 13 12.66 32.80 -21.85
N PHE A 14 11.87 32.69 -20.79
CA PHE A 14 11.70 31.44 -20.05
C PHE A 14 10.32 30.83 -20.34
N ASN A 15 10.29 29.81 -21.20
CA ASN A 15 9.09 29.01 -21.41
C ASN A 15 9.03 27.90 -20.35
N SER A 16 8.16 28.07 -19.36
CA SER A 16 7.98 27.13 -18.25
C SER A 16 7.33 25.79 -18.65
N ASN A 17 6.89 25.62 -19.91
CA ASN A 17 6.24 24.39 -20.39
C ASN A 17 5.14 23.87 -19.44
N GLY A 18 4.24 24.78 -19.02
CA GLY A 18 3.13 24.47 -18.13
C GLY A 18 3.47 24.52 -16.63
N GLY A 19 4.70 24.88 -16.25
CA GLY A 19 5.02 25.26 -14.88
C GLY A 19 4.65 26.73 -14.56
N THR A 20 4.89 27.13 -13.32
CA THR A 20 4.72 28.53 -12.88
C THR A 20 5.50 29.51 -13.77
N ALA A 21 4.95 30.70 -13.97
CA ALA A 21 5.56 31.72 -14.81
C ALA A 21 6.93 32.15 -14.26
N VAL A 22 7.85 32.45 -15.18
CA VAL A 22 9.20 32.95 -14.89
C VAL A 22 9.42 34.21 -15.72
N ALA A 23 9.86 35.29 -15.07
CA ALA A 23 10.10 36.55 -15.74
C ALA A 23 11.28 36.45 -16.73
N ASN A 24 11.12 37.08 -17.89
CA ASN A 24 12.19 37.21 -18.86
C ASN A 24 13.33 38.07 -18.32
N GLN A 25 14.54 37.86 -18.83
CA GLN A 25 15.71 38.66 -18.50
C GLN A 25 16.21 39.42 -19.71
N THR A 26 16.74 40.62 -19.47
CA THR A 26 17.50 41.39 -20.45
C THR A 26 18.97 41.32 -20.06
N VAL A 27 19.82 40.82 -20.95
CA VAL A 27 21.23 40.51 -20.68
C VAL A 27 22.10 41.18 -21.74
N SER A 28 23.17 41.85 -21.31
CA SER A 28 24.16 42.44 -22.22
C SER A 28 24.85 41.37 -23.07
N TYR A 29 25.24 41.74 -24.30
CA TYR A 29 26.01 40.86 -25.18
C TYR A 29 27.23 40.28 -24.44
N ASN A 30 27.45 38.97 -24.63
CA ASN A 30 28.54 38.21 -24.04
C ASN A 30 28.53 38.14 -22.50
N SER A 31 27.41 38.53 -21.86
CA SER A 31 27.17 38.31 -20.43
C SER A 31 26.30 37.09 -20.19
N ASN A 32 26.30 36.58 -18.96
CA ASN A 32 25.52 35.42 -18.56
C ASN A 32 24.12 35.80 -18.07
N ALA A 33 23.13 34.96 -18.36
CA ALA A 33 21.83 35.02 -17.69
C ALA A 33 21.95 34.51 -16.25
N THR A 34 21.09 34.99 -15.36
CA THR A 34 21.00 34.45 -14.00
C THR A 34 20.01 33.29 -13.96
N ALA A 35 20.33 32.19 -13.26
CA ALA A 35 19.38 31.11 -13.07
C ALA A 35 18.17 31.62 -12.26
N PRO A 36 16.93 31.53 -12.78
CA PRO A 36 15.76 31.89 -12.00
C PRO A 36 15.52 30.86 -10.89
N ALA A 37 14.67 31.21 -9.91
CA ALA A 37 14.12 30.21 -9.01
C ALA A 37 13.46 29.10 -9.84
N ALA A 38 13.64 27.84 -9.42
CA ALA A 38 13.05 26.71 -10.12
C ALA A 38 11.53 26.89 -10.18
N PRO A 39 10.91 26.88 -11.38
CA PRO A 39 9.46 26.89 -11.47
C PRO A 39 8.90 25.61 -10.84
N THR A 40 7.60 25.61 -10.54
CA THR A 40 6.90 24.42 -10.03
C THR A 40 5.82 23.97 -11.01
N ARG A 41 5.53 22.67 -11.01
CA ARG A 41 4.44 22.06 -11.79
C ARG A 41 3.90 20.86 -11.01
N THR A 42 2.64 20.93 -10.58
CA THR A 42 2.01 19.87 -9.76
C THR A 42 2.15 18.50 -10.43
N GLY A 43 2.71 17.54 -9.70
CA GLY A 43 2.92 16.19 -10.19
C GLY A 43 4.20 15.95 -10.98
N TYR A 44 5.06 16.96 -11.13
CA TYR A 44 6.31 16.84 -11.89
C TYR A 44 7.51 17.35 -11.09
N THR A 45 8.68 16.81 -11.41
CA THR A 45 9.98 17.27 -10.92
C THR A 45 10.65 18.13 -11.98
N PHE A 46 11.16 19.30 -11.59
CA PHE A 46 11.89 20.20 -12.49
C PHE A 46 13.25 19.60 -12.86
N GLY A 47 13.48 19.38 -14.15
CA GLY A 47 14.69 18.78 -14.70
C GLY A 47 15.72 19.77 -15.22
N GLY A 48 15.46 21.08 -15.10
CA GLY A 48 16.34 22.15 -15.60
C GLY A 48 15.83 22.84 -16.86
N TRP A 49 16.64 23.80 -17.34
CA TRP A 49 16.39 24.60 -18.53
C TRP A 49 17.14 24.03 -19.74
N TYR A 50 16.51 24.06 -20.90
CA TYR A 50 17.03 23.53 -22.16
C TYR A 50 16.95 24.58 -23.26
N SER A 51 17.91 24.60 -24.18
CA SER A 51 17.99 25.60 -25.27
C SER A 51 17.14 25.25 -26.49
N ASN A 52 16.51 24.08 -26.52
CA ASN A 52 15.70 23.62 -27.63
C ASN A 52 14.37 23.02 -27.16
N THR A 53 13.35 23.12 -28.01
CA THR A 53 11.99 22.58 -27.76
C THR A 53 11.98 21.06 -27.56
N GLY A 54 12.94 20.34 -28.13
CA GLY A 54 13.12 18.89 -27.96
C GLY A 54 13.68 18.49 -26.59
N LEU A 55 14.10 19.44 -25.73
CA LEU A 55 14.62 19.19 -24.39
C LEU A 55 15.83 18.22 -24.37
N THR A 56 16.69 18.32 -25.38
CA THR A 56 17.88 17.47 -25.56
C THR A 56 19.18 18.18 -25.19
N THR A 57 19.23 19.52 -25.31
CA THR A 57 20.42 20.32 -24.98
C THR A 57 20.17 21.13 -23.71
N SER A 58 20.75 20.70 -22.58
CA SER A 58 20.64 21.45 -21.33
C SER A 58 21.39 22.78 -21.43
N PHE A 59 20.81 23.83 -20.84
CA PHE A 59 21.40 25.15 -20.80
C PHE A 59 22.16 25.36 -19.49
N ALA A 60 23.46 25.60 -19.59
CA ALA A 60 24.26 26.05 -18.46
C ALA A 60 24.21 27.58 -18.36
N PHE A 61 23.87 28.13 -17.19
CA PHE A 61 23.84 29.58 -16.96
C PHE A 61 25.24 30.24 -16.96
N THR A 62 26.30 29.46 -17.15
CA THR A 62 27.65 29.93 -17.47
C THR A 62 27.88 30.16 -18.97
N THR A 63 26.90 29.85 -19.83
CA THR A 63 26.93 30.13 -21.27
C THR A 63 26.67 31.63 -21.54
N PRO A 64 27.56 32.34 -22.26
CA PRO A 64 27.33 33.74 -22.63
C PRO A 64 26.15 33.89 -23.60
N ILE A 65 25.35 34.94 -23.40
CA ILE A 65 24.24 35.29 -24.30
C ILE A 65 24.77 36.13 -25.46
N THR A 66 24.69 35.58 -26.66
CA THR A 66 25.12 36.26 -27.91
C THR A 66 23.95 36.62 -28.83
N GLY A 67 22.73 36.25 -28.46
CA GLY A 67 21.50 36.45 -29.22
C GLY A 67 20.26 36.25 -28.35
N ASN A 68 19.09 36.64 -28.86
CA ASN A 68 17.82 36.33 -28.20
C ASN A 68 17.69 34.82 -28.01
N THR A 69 17.45 34.40 -26.76
CA THR A 69 17.49 32.99 -26.38
C THR A 69 16.16 32.64 -25.72
N THR A 70 15.56 31.51 -26.10
CA THR A 70 14.41 30.95 -25.38
C THR A 70 14.85 29.67 -24.69
N LEU A 71 14.61 29.60 -23.38
CA LEU A 71 14.89 28.45 -22.55
C LEU A 71 13.58 27.73 -22.22
N TYR A 72 13.61 26.41 -22.28
CA TYR A 72 12.46 25.54 -22.11
C TYR A 72 12.64 24.69 -20.86
N ALA A 73 11.66 24.72 -19.95
CA ALA A 73 11.68 23.89 -18.75
C ALA A 73 11.44 22.42 -19.10
N LYS A 74 12.28 21.52 -18.57
CA LYS A 74 12.06 20.08 -18.63
C LYS A 74 11.38 19.59 -17.37
N TRP A 75 10.44 18.66 -17.55
CA TRP A 75 9.65 18.08 -16.48
C TRP A 75 9.68 16.56 -16.54
N THR A 76 9.85 15.92 -15.39
CA THR A 76 9.71 14.46 -15.24
C THR A 76 8.46 14.20 -14.42
N LEU A 77 7.52 13.38 -14.93
CA LEU A 77 6.31 13.01 -14.20
C LEU A 77 6.70 12.23 -12.93
N ASN A 78 6.14 12.61 -11.80
CA ASN A 78 6.40 11.94 -10.53
C ASN A 78 5.68 10.58 -10.48
N SER A 79 6.25 9.65 -9.73
CA SER A 79 5.63 8.37 -9.38
C SER A 79 5.70 8.18 -7.87
N TYR A 80 4.71 7.48 -7.32
CA TYR A 80 4.56 7.25 -5.89
C TYR A 80 4.40 5.77 -5.59
N THR A 81 4.83 5.38 -4.40
CA THR A 81 4.68 4.00 -3.92
C THR A 81 3.36 3.84 -3.17
N VAL A 82 2.59 2.82 -3.55
CA VAL A 82 1.46 2.30 -2.79
C VAL A 82 1.92 1.05 -2.04
N THR A 83 1.99 1.17 -0.72
CA THR A 83 2.43 0.12 0.19
C THR A 83 1.23 -0.63 0.75
N PHE A 84 1.26 -1.96 0.71
CA PHE A 84 0.17 -2.78 1.23
C PHE A 84 0.56 -3.43 2.56
N ASN A 85 0.03 -2.91 3.65
CA ASN A 85 0.13 -3.53 4.97
C ASN A 85 -1.05 -4.50 5.18
N SER A 86 -0.77 -5.80 5.05
CA SER A 86 -1.77 -6.86 5.21
C SER A 86 -2.26 -7.07 6.65
N ASN A 87 -1.74 -6.35 7.64
CA ASN A 87 -2.11 -6.47 9.07
C ASN A 87 -2.08 -7.94 9.56
N GLY A 88 -1.00 -8.64 9.23
CA GLY A 88 -0.77 -10.04 9.59
C GLY A 88 -1.47 -11.06 8.69
N GLY A 89 -1.99 -10.64 7.53
CA GLY A 89 -2.36 -11.55 6.44
C GLY A 89 -1.18 -11.86 5.52
N SER A 90 -1.42 -12.62 4.45
CA SER A 90 -0.44 -12.92 3.41
C SER A 90 0.17 -11.65 2.80
N THR A 91 1.40 -11.75 2.32
CA THR A 91 2.13 -10.61 1.74
C THR A 91 1.47 -10.12 0.45
N VAL A 92 1.54 -8.81 0.22
CA VAL A 92 1.06 -8.14 -0.99
C VAL A 92 2.17 -7.20 -1.44
N SER A 93 2.59 -7.34 -2.70
CA SER A 93 3.66 -6.51 -3.25
C SER A 93 3.22 -5.05 -3.39
N ASN A 94 4.15 -4.14 -3.11
CA ASN A 94 3.95 -2.72 -3.33
C ASN A 94 3.79 -2.41 -4.83
N GLN A 95 3.12 -1.30 -5.13
CA GLN A 95 2.97 -0.78 -6.49
C GLN A 95 3.65 0.58 -6.63
N THR A 96 4.15 0.86 -7.83
CA THR A 96 4.60 2.20 -8.22
C THR A 96 3.61 2.77 -9.22
N VAL A 97 3.04 3.92 -8.90
CA VAL A 97 1.93 4.54 -9.65
C VAL A 97 2.32 5.96 -10.03
N SER A 98 2.21 6.32 -11.31
CA SER A 98 2.43 7.69 -11.77
C SER A 98 1.44 8.66 -11.15
N HIS A 99 1.83 9.91 -10.93
CA HIS A 99 0.95 10.94 -10.37
C HIS A 99 -0.38 11.03 -11.13
N ASN A 100 -1.48 11.10 -10.37
CA ASN A 100 -2.86 11.12 -10.86
C ASN A 100 -3.37 9.83 -11.52
N ASN A 101 -2.57 8.76 -11.59
CA ASN A 101 -3.07 7.44 -11.96
C ASN A 101 -3.62 6.68 -10.74
N THR A 102 -4.36 5.61 -10.98
CA THR A 102 -4.91 4.73 -9.94
C THR A 102 -4.02 3.52 -9.71
N ALA A 103 -3.99 3.00 -8.49
CA ALA A 103 -3.42 1.70 -8.20
C ALA A 103 -4.33 0.57 -8.71
N THR A 104 -3.75 -0.60 -8.99
CA THR A 104 -4.52 -1.80 -9.36
C THR A 104 -4.91 -2.56 -8.09
N ALA A 105 -6.15 -3.04 -8.02
CA ALA A 105 -6.57 -3.90 -6.91
C ALA A 105 -5.73 -5.20 -6.89
N PRO A 106 -4.99 -5.50 -5.80
CA PRO A 106 -4.31 -6.78 -5.69
C PRO A 106 -5.32 -7.90 -5.44
N ALA A 107 -4.88 -9.15 -5.60
CA ALA A 107 -5.64 -10.29 -5.07
C ALA A 107 -5.87 -10.10 -3.56
N ASN A 108 -7.04 -10.51 -3.07
CA ASN A 108 -7.36 -10.40 -1.65
C ASN A 108 -6.34 -11.21 -0.84
N PRO A 109 -5.66 -10.59 0.15
CA PRO A 109 -4.79 -11.35 1.03
C PRO A 109 -5.60 -12.36 1.84
N THR A 110 -4.91 -13.34 2.43
CA THR A 110 -5.54 -14.34 3.32
C THR A 110 -5.01 -14.24 4.74
N LYS A 111 -5.87 -14.51 5.72
CA LYS A 111 -5.50 -14.57 7.15
C LYS A 111 -6.34 -15.64 7.84
N THR A 112 -5.69 -16.69 8.36
CA THR A 112 -6.37 -17.84 8.94
C THR A 112 -7.34 -17.45 10.05
N GLY A 113 -8.60 -17.85 9.93
CA GLY A 113 -9.65 -17.54 10.91
C GLY A 113 -10.30 -16.16 10.75
N TYR A 114 -9.99 -15.43 9.67
CA TYR A 114 -10.55 -14.12 9.38
C TYR A 114 -11.07 -14.02 7.94
N THR A 115 -12.02 -13.12 7.73
CA THR A 115 -12.53 -12.71 6.42
C THR A 115 -11.98 -11.33 6.06
N PHE A 116 -11.49 -11.16 4.83
CA PHE A 116 -10.96 -9.89 4.34
C PHE A 116 -12.09 -8.88 4.12
N GLY A 117 -11.96 -7.70 4.74
CA GLY A 117 -12.97 -6.64 4.74
C GLY A 117 -12.60 -5.42 3.89
N GLY A 118 -11.53 -5.49 3.10
CA GLY A 118 -11.06 -4.41 2.23
C GLY A 118 -9.81 -3.67 2.70
N TRP A 119 -9.38 -2.72 1.89
CA TRP A 119 -8.22 -1.85 2.13
C TRP A 119 -8.65 -0.48 2.65
N TYR A 120 -7.88 0.08 3.58
CA TYR A 120 -8.17 1.35 4.24
C TYR A 120 -6.94 2.26 4.21
N THR A 121 -7.14 3.58 4.17
CA THR A 121 -6.04 4.56 4.05
C THR A 121 -5.35 4.87 5.37
N ASN A 122 -5.87 4.35 6.49
CA ASN A 122 -5.32 4.60 7.82
C ASN A 122 -5.33 3.32 8.67
N ALA A 123 -4.41 3.26 9.63
CA ALA A 123 -4.24 2.12 10.52
C ALA A 123 -5.44 1.89 11.46
N ALA A 124 -6.23 2.93 11.75
CA ALA A 124 -7.47 2.83 12.53
C ALA A 124 -8.64 2.21 11.74
N LEU A 125 -8.45 1.95 10.44
CA LEU A 125 -9.43 1.31 9.55
C LEU A 125 -10.76 2.07 9.46
N SER A 126 -10.69 3.41 9.52
CA SER A 126 -11.87 4.29 9.49
C SER A 126 -12.24 4.78 8.09
N THR A 127 -11.29 4.81 7.16
CA THR A 127 -11.50 5.32 5.79
C THR A 127 -11.16 4.25 4.77
N ALA A 128 -12.20 3.70 4.11
CA ALA A 128 -12.02 2.70 3.07
C ALA A 128 -11.36 3.31 1.83
N PHE A 129 -10.49 2.55 1.18
CA PHE A 129 -9.84 2.93 -0.06
C PHE A 129 -10.51 2.25 -1.25
N THR A 130 -10.72 3.01 -2.33
CA THR A 130 -11.19 2.47 -3.62
C THR A 130 -10.07 2.56 -4.65
N PHE A 131 -9.91 1.51 -5.46
CA PHE A 131 -8.91 1.48 -6.55
C PHE A 131 -9.29 2.34 -7.77
N THR A 132 -10.26 3.25 -7.59
CA THR A 132 -10.57 4.35 -8.50
C THR A 132 -10.00 5.68 -8.01
N THR A 133 -9.43 5.73 -6.80
CA THR A 133 -8.83 6.94 -6.22
C THR A 133 -7.46 7.19 -6.85
N ALA A 134 -7.25 8.43 -7.32
CA ALA A 134 -5.99 8.86 -7.89
C ALA A 134 -4.87 8.94 -6.83
N ILE A 135 -3.68 8.46 -7.18
CA ILE A 135 -2.49 8.51 -6.32
C ILE A 135 -1.74 9.82 -6.58
N THR A 136 -1.71 10.68 -5.57
CA THR A 136 -1.01 11.98 -5.62
C THR A 136 0.22 12.04 -4.72
N GLY A 137 0.45 11.00 -3.92
CA GLY A 137 1.55 10.87 -2.97
C GLY A 137 1.76 9.43 -2.53
N ASN A 138 2.85 9.16 -1.82
CA ASN A 138 3.09 7.85 -1.23
C ASN A 138 1.92 7.48 -0.30
N THR A 139 1.38 6.28 -0.49
CA THR A 139 0.14 5.85 0.18
C THR A 139 0.37 4.50 0.83
N THR A 140 -0.03 4.34 2.08
CA THR A 140 -0.04 3.04 2.75
C THR A 140 -1.48 2.59 2.95
N LEU A 141 -1.81 1.40 2.46
CA LEU A 141 -3.10 0.77 2.59
C LEU A 141 -3.06 -0.34 3.64
N TYR A 142 -4.08 -0.40 4.48
CA TYR A 142 -4.19 -1.31 5.61
C TYR A 142 -5.34 -2.28 5.40
N ALA A 143 -5.07 -3.58 5.52
CA ALA A 143 -6.10 -4.61 5.40
C ALA A 143 -7.00 -4.64 6.65
N LYS A 144 -8.32 -4.64 6.44
CA LYS A 144 -9.30 -4.90 7.50
C LYS A 144 -9.68 -6.38 7.52
N TRP A 145 -9.84 -6.92 8.73
CA TRP A 145 -10.15 -8.31 8.97
C TRP A 145 -11.34 -8.44 9.92
N THR A 146 -12.28 -9.32 9.59
CA THR A 146 -13.39 -9.72 10.47
C THR A 146 -13.12 -11.12 11.00
N LEU A 147 -13.14 -11.30 12.32
CA LEU A 147 -12.94 -12.61 12.95
C LEU A 147 -14.08 -13.55 12.57
N ASN A 148 -13.75 -14.75 12.11
CA ASN A 148 -14.76 -15.74 11.72
C ASN A 148 -15.38 -16.39 12.97
N ASN A 149 -16.69 -16.64 12.91
CA ASN A 149 -17.43 -17.40 13.92
C ASN A 149 -17.84 -18.75 13.35
N TYR A 150 -17.84 -19.77 14.21
CA TYR A 150 -18.18 -21.16 13.88
C TYR A 150 -19.32 -21.63 14.78
N THR A 151 -20.24 -22.40 14.21
CA THR A 151 -21.33 -23.03 14.97
C THR A 151 -20.94 -24.45 15.33
N VAL A 152 -20.88 -24.73 16.63
CA VAL A 152 -20.69 -26.06 17.20
C VAL A 152 -22.06 -26.65 17.47
N THR A 153 -22.39 -27.73 16.77
CA THR A 153 -23.64 -28.50 16.95
C THR A 153 -23.37 -29.75 17.77
N PHE A 154 -24.33 -30.13 18.62
CA PHE A 154 -24.22 -31.31 19.47
C PHE A 154 -25.21 -32.37 19.01
N ASN A 155 -24.75 -33.62 18.89
CA ASN A 155 -25.62 -34.76 18.66
C ASN A 155 -25.78 -35.53 19.98
N SER A 156 -27.01 -35.54 20.50
CA SER A 156 -27.35 -36.18 21.77
C SER A 156 -27.57 -37.70 21.67
N ASN A 157 -27.43 -38.31 20.50
CA ASN A 157 -27.58 -39.76 20.26
C ASN A 157 -28.86 -40.37 20.89
N GLY A 158 -30.00 -39.72 20.67
CA GLY A 158 -31.30 -40.13 21.24
C GLY A 158 -31.66 -39.46 22.58
N GLY A 159 -30.78 -38.63 23.12
CA GLY A 159 -31.06 -37.77 24.27
C GLY A 159 -31.71 -36.42 23.92
N SER A 160 -32.00 -35.61 24.94
CA SER A 160 -32.56 -34.26 24.81
C SER A 160 -31.68 -33.36 23.92
N ALA A 161 -32.33 -32.53 23.11
CA ALA A 161 -31.64 -31.61 22.20
C ALA A 161 -30.78 -30.60 22.98
N VAL A 162 -29.55 -30.41 22.54
CA VAL A 162 -28.63 -29.40 23.08
C VAL A 162 -28.51 -28.27 22.06
N ALA A 163 -28.70 -27.03 22.51
CA ALA A 163 -28.56 -25.86 21.66
C ALA A 163 -27.12 -25.73 21.12
N SER A 164 -27.00 -25.38 19.84
CA SER A 164 -25.72 -25.10 19.21
C SER A 164 -25.05 -23.88 19.85
N GLN A 165 -23.72 -23.85 19.85
CA GLN A 165 -22.93 -22.72 20.33
C GLN A 165 -22.19 -22.04 19.20
N THR A 166 -22.24 -20.71 19.13
CA THR A 166 -21.41 -19.93 18.22
C THR A 166 -20.12 -19.53 18.93
N VAL A 167 -18.98 -19.91 18.38
CA VAL A 167 -17.65 -19.63 18.92
C VAL A 167 -16.80 -18.89 17.90
N SER A 168 -16.10 -17.85 18.33
CA SER A 168 -15.12 -17.18 17.46
C SER A 168 -13.90 -18.08 17.23
N TYR A 169 -13.21 -17.87 16.10
CA TYR A 169 -11.97 -18.57 15.79
C TYR A 169 -10.99 -18.53 16.98
N ASN A 170 -10.40 -19.68 17.30
CA ASN A 170 -9.47 -19.88 18.43
C ASN A 170 -10.09 -19.67 19.83
N ASN A 171 -11.42 -19.68 19.95
CA ASN A 171 -12.13 -19.72 21.23
C ASN A 171 -12.75 -21.11 21.48
N THR A 172 -12.97 -21.46 22.74
CA THR A 172 -13.59 -22.72 23.13
C THR A 172 -15.09 -22.55 23.35
N ALA A 173 -15.88 -23.51 22.87
CA ALA A 173 -17.27 -23.64 23.29
C ALA A 173 -17.33 -23.79 24.81
N THR A 174 -18.29 -23.12 25.44
CA THR A 174 -18.49 -23.23 26.88
C THR A 174 -18.82 -24.67 27.20
N ARG A 175 -18.12 -25.21 28.21
CA ARG A 175 -18.44 -26.53 28.74
C ARG A 175 -19.86 -26.45 29.30
N LEU A 176 -20.76 -27.27 28.74
CA LEU A 176 -22.11 -27.43 29.30
C LEU A 176 -21.98 -27.74 30.79
N PRO A 177 -22.86 -27.20 31.67
CA PRO A 177 -22.75 -27.40 33.11
C PRO A 177 -22.58 -28.89 33.40
N ILE A 178 -21.55 -29.24 34.15
CA ILE A 178 -21.29 -30.62 34.61
C ILE A 178 -21.69 -30.74 36.09
N ASP A 179 -22.21 -31.89 36.52
CA ASP A 179 -22.45 -32.22 37.93
C ASP A 179 -21.11 -32.47 38.65
N GLU A 180 -21.16 -32.64 39.98
CA GLU A 180 -19.97 -32.85 40.82
C GLU A 180 -19.20 -34.14 40.45
N ASP A 181 -19.84 -35.05 39.71
CA ASP A 181 -19.26 -36.29 39.16
C ASP A 181 -18.68 -36.12 37.74
N GLY A 182 -18.67 -34.91 37.19
CA GLY A 182 -18.09 -34.61 35.88
C GLY A 182 -18.96 -34.98 34.66
N ARG A 183 -20.25 -35.26 34.86
CA ARG A 183 -21.24 -35.53 33.81
C ARG A 183 -21.99 -34.26 33.45
N ILE A 184 -22.39 -34.08 32.20
CA ILE A 184 -23.19 -32.91 31.81
C ILE A 184 -24.52 -32.96 32.60
N ARG A 185 -24.81 -31.91 33.39
CA ARG A 185 -26.09 -31.70 34.08
C ARG A 185 -27.20 -31.73 33.04
N SER A 186 -27.87 -32.87 32.98
CA SER A 186 -29.22 -32.97 32.51
C SER A 186 -30.09 -32.78 33.75
N GLU A 187 -30.93 -31.74 33.78
CA GLU A 187 -32.21 -31.95 34.43
C GLU A 187 -32.84 -33.12 33.66
N VAL A 188 -32.94 -34.27 34.33
CA VAL A 188 -33.38 -35.56 33.79
C VAL A 188 -32.33 -36.30 32.94
N GLY A 189 -31.37 -36.90 33.66
CA GLY A 189 -30.64 -38.14 33.36
C GLY A 189 -30.28 -38.49 31.91
N ILE A 190 -29.07 -38.14 31.46
CA ILE A 190 -28.46 -38.72 30.25
C ILE A 190 -26.94 -38.93 30.42
N ARG A 191 -26.47 -40.12 30.00
CA ARG A 191 -25.05 -40.47 29.85
C ARG A 191 -24.55 -40.08 28.45
N THR A 192 -23.51 -39.28 28.34
CA THR A 192 -22.81 -39.07 27.05
C THR A 192 -21.30 -38.92 27.27
N ARG A 193 -20.49 -39.70 26.54
CA ARG A 193 -19.03 -39.57 26.52
C ARG A 193 -18.64 -38.36 25.65
N LEU A 194 -17.85 -37.43 26.20
CA LEU A 194 -17.26 -36.34 25.42
C LEU A 194 -16.21 -36.89 24.44
N TYR A 195 -16.44 -36.72 23.14
CA TYR A 195 -15.37 -36.81 22.16
C TYR A 195 -14.66 -35.45 22.08
N ARG A 196 -13.42 -35.41 22.57
CA ARG A 196 -12.54 -34.24 22.42
C ARG A 196 -12.11 -34.16 20.96
N GLN A 197 -12.82 -33.41 20.11
CA GLN A 197 -12.29 -33.06 18.80
C GLN A 197 -11.10 -32.12 19.00
N ARG A 198 -9.88 -32.68 18.90
CA ARG A 198 -8.67 -31.89 18.67
C ARG A 198 -8.81 -31.26 17.29
N LEU A 199 -8.89 -29.93 17.22
CA LEU A 199 -8.59 -29.22 15.98
C LEU A 199 -7.16 -29.58 15.53
N PRO A 200 -6.86 -29.67 14.22
CA PRO A 200 -5.58 -30.18 13.74
C PRO A 200 -4.42 -29.32 14.25
N SER A 201 -3.65 -29.86 15.20
CA SER A 201 -2.34 -29.33 15.56
C SER A 201 -1.37 -29.62 14.41
N LEU A 202 -0.75 -28.57 13.89
CA LEU A 202 0.36 -28.59 12.94
C LEU A 202 1.30 -29.79 13.20
N ARG A 203 1.49 -30.65 12.20
CA ARG A 203 2.47 -31.74 12.25
C ARG A 203 3.86 -31.15 12.48
N ARG A 204 4.45 -31.42 13.66
CA ARG A 204 5.91 -31.40 13.82
C ARG A 204 6.43 -32.76 13.36
N LEU A 205 7.30 -32.73 12.36
CA LEU A 205 8.22 -33.82 12.05
C LEU A 205 9.05 -34.15 13.30
N GLN A 206 9.06 -35.40 13.73
CA GLN A 206 10.22 -36.03 14.38
C GLN A 206 10.08 -37.55 14.32
N GLU A 207 11.23 -38.17 14.09
CA GLU A 207 11.48 -39.52 13.61
C GLU A 207 11.38 -40.64 14.69
N THR A 208 11.47 -41.87 14.17
CA THR A 208 12.22 -43.05 14.68
C THR A 208 11.71 -43.88 15.88
N GLN A 209 11.31 -45.13 15.56
CA GLN A 209 11.97 -46.42 15.91
C GLN A 209 11.02 -47.54 16.39
N ARG A 210 11.16 -48.70 15.73
CA ARG A 210 10.97 -50.09 16.24
C ARG A 210 9.53 -50.52 16.57
N TYR A 211 9.06 -51.75 16.34
CA TYR A 211 9.63 -53.08 16.08
C TYR A 211 8.46 -53.96 15.58
N MET A 212 8.71 -54.99 14.76
CA MET A 212 7.95 -56.26 14.88
C MET A 212 8.82 -57.47 14.48
N ARG A 213 9.44 -58.09 15.49
CA ARG A 213 9.27 -59.54 15.77
C ARG A 213 7.79 -59.75 16.15
N SER A 214 7.09 -60.85 15.96
CA SER A 214 7.32 -62.21 15.47
C SER A 214 5.92 -62.85 15.39
N GLY A 215 5.70 -63.81 14.49
CA GLY A 215 4.55 -64.72 14.52
C GLY A 215 4.74 -65.80 13.46
N ILE A 216 5.47 -66.86 13.83
CA ILE A 216 5.03 -68.27 13.86
C ILE A 216 5.02 -68.90 12.46
#